data_AF-A0A737BKK7-F1
#
_entry.id   AF-A0A737BKK7-F1
#
_cell.length_a   1.000
_cell.length_b   1.000
_cell.length_c   1.000
_cell.angle_alpha   90.00
_cell.angle_beta   90.00
_cell.angle_gamma   90.00
#
_symmetry.space_group_name_H-M   'P 1'
#
loop_
_entity.id
_entity.type
_entity.pdbx_description
1 polymer ?
#
loop_
_entity_poly.entity_id
_entity_poly.type
_entity_poly.pdbx_seq_one_letter_code
_entity_poly.pdbx_strand_id
1 'polypeptide(L)'
;MALTKKQRAELRMKFGGRCAYCGCELPEKGWHADHVEAVHRKLVIDEEARLKGKWKLKQTGEVYRPQYDNYGNLFPACAPCNLFKSVFDIEEFRNQIAMQAGRALKTSVNFRTAERFGLVEVIEKPVVFWFEKYQEGASA
;
A
#
# COMPACT_ATOMS: atom_id res chain seq x y z
N MET A 1 -8.72 12.37 5.83
CA MET A 1 -10.18 12.56 5.75
C MET A 1 -10.89 11.36 6.37
N ALA A 2 -12.00 11.58 7.07
CA ALA A 2 -12.85 10.49 7.56
C ALA A 2 -13.89 10.12 6.49
N LEU A 3 -13.98 8.84 6.13
CA LEU A 3 -14.96 8.36 5.16
C LEU A 3 -16.26 7.92 5.85
N THR A 4 -17.40 8.28 5.27
CA THR A 4 -18.70 7.70 5.66
C THR A 4 -18.77 6.22 5.26
N LYS A 5 -19.71 5.47 5.86
CA LYS A 5 -19.94 4.06 5.49
C LYS A 5 -20.28 3.90 3.99
N LYS A 6 -21.10 4.80 3.45
CA LYS A 6 -21.46 4.83 2.03
C LYS A 6 -20.25 5.07 1.14
N GLN A 7 -19.47 6.12 1.41
CA GLN A 7 -18.24 6.41 0.65
C GLN A 7 -17.22 5.27 0.74
N ARG A 8 -17.14 4.58 1.89
CA ARG A 8 -16.26 3.43 2.06
C ARG A 8 -16.72 2.23 1.22
N ALA A 9 -18.02 1.98 1.14
CA ALA A 9 -18.57 0.93 0.27
C ALA A 9 -18.33 1.25 -1.22
N GLU A 10 -18.58 2.48 -1.64
CA GLU A 10 -18.29 2.97 -3.00
C GLU A 10 -16.80 2.87 -3.33
N LEU A 11 -15.94 3.30 -2.40
CA LEU A 11 -14.48 3.25 -2.59
C LEU A 11 -14.00 1.81 -2.78
N ARG A 12 -14.54 0.84 -2.03
CA ARG A 12 -14.18 -0.57 -2.22
C ARG A 12 -14.49 -1.06 -3.63
N MET A 13 -15.62 -0.61 -4.17
CA MET A 13 -16.09 -1.01 -5.50
C MET A 13 -15.44 -0.22 -6.64
N LYS A 14 -14.65 0.83 -6.34
CA LYS A 14 -13.99 1.72 -7.32
C LYS A 14 -13.23 0.96 -8.42
N PHE A 15 -12.63 -0.19 -8.09
CA PHE A 15 -11.94 -1.06 -9.03
C PHE A 15 -12.49 -2.49 -8.99
N GLY A 16 -13.81 -2.64 -9.00
CA GLY A 16 -14.47 -3.95 -9.07
C GLY A 16 -14.35 -4.81 -7.81
N GLY A 17 -14.26 -4.20 -6.63
CA GLY A 17 -14.16 -4.93 -5.37
C GLY A 17 -12.80 -5.57 -5.10
N ARG A 18 -11.77 -5.18 -5.86
CA ARG A 18 -10.40 -5.70 -5.76
C ARG A 18 -9.42 -4.64 -5.26
N CYS A 19 -8.31 -5.11 -4.69
CA CYS A 19 -7.19 -4.26 -4.30
C CYS A 19 -6.68 -3.54 -5.54
N ALA A 20 -6.63 -2.20 -5.50
CA ALA A 20 -6.17 -1.37 -6.59
C ALA A 20 -4.75 -1.75 -7.06
N TYR A 21 -3.93 -2.31 -6.17
CA TYR A 21 -2.55 -2.67 -6.44
C TYR A 21 -2.42 -4.11 -6.94
N CYS A 22 -2.55 -5.11 -6.06
CA CYS A 22 -2.30 -6.51 -6.41
C CYS A 22 -3.48 -7.22 -7.09
N GLY A 23 -4.69 -6.64 -7.10
CA GLY A 23 -5.87 -7.23 -7.72
C GLY A 23 -6.54 -8.36 -6.93
N CYS A 24 -6.08 -8.66 -5.71
CA CYS A 24 -6.77 -9.62 -4.85
C CYS A 24 -8.18 -9.11 -4.50
N GLU A 25 -9.12 -10.02 -4.28
CA GLU A 25 -10.46 -9.65 -3.83
C GLU A 25 -10.37 -9.02 -2.45
N LEU A 26 -11.04 -7.88 -2.28
CA LEU A 26 -11.11 -7.23 -0.97
C LEU A 26 -12.23 -7.89 -0.17
N PRO A 27 -12.04 -8.19 1.12
CA PRO A 27 -13.12 -8.59 2.03
C PRO A 27 -13.99 -7.39 2.43
N GLU A 28 -15.11 -7.64 3.14
CA GLU A 28 -15.97 -6.58 3.69
C GLU A 28 -15.27 -5.62 4.64
N LYS A 29 -14.32 -6.14 5.42
CA LYS A 29 -13.58 -5.41 6.44
C LYS A 29 -12.10 -5.81 6.39
N GLY A 30 -11.21 -4.94 6.89
CA GLY A 30 -9.76 -5.23 6.94
C GLY A 30 -8.95 -4.76 5.72
N TRP A 31 -9.58 -4.03 4.80
CA TRP A 31 -8.90 -3.28 3.75
C TRP A 31 -8.79 -1.79 4.13
N HIS A 32 -7.89 -1.07 3.46
CA HIS A 32 -7.56 0.33 3.77
C HIS A 32 -7.91 1.26 2.61
N ALA A 33 -8.35 2.47 2.95
CA ALA A 33 -8.43 3.57 2.01
C ALA A 33 -7.04 4.20 1.96
N ASP A 34 -6.29 3.88 0.91
CA ASP A 34 -4.92 4.30 0.73
C ASP A 34 -4.85 5.61 -0.05
N HIS A 35 -3.98 6.53 0.39
CA HIS A 35 -3.67 7.74 -0.37
C HIS A 35 -2.59 7.41 -1.39
N VAL A 36 -2.94 7.49 -2.68
CA VAL A 36 -2.02 7.23 -3.80
C VAL A 36 -0.82 8.16 -3.70
N GLU A 37 -1.06 9.46 -3.58
CA GLU A 37 -0.08 10.46 -3.16
C GLU A 37 -0.13 10.62 -1.63
N ALA A 38 0.97 10.31 -0.93
CA ALA A 38 0.96 10.29 0.53
C ALA A 38 0.86 11.69 1.16
N VAL A 39 0.00 11.83 2.17
CA VAL A 39 -0.26 13.11 2.87
C VAL A 39 0.77 13.49 3.95
N HIS A 40 1.58 12.52 4.40
CA HIS A 40 2.58 12.61 5.47
C HIS A 40 2.01 13.17 6.79
N ARG A 41 1.74 12.29 7.76
CA ARG A 41 1.17 12.67 9.05
C ARG A 41 2.22 13.34 9.94
N LYS A 42 1.90 14.49 10.52
CA LYS A 42 2.77 15.18 11.48
C LYS A 42 2.75 14.45 12.81
N LEU A 43 3.93 14.01 13.25
CA LEU A 43 4.14 13.36 14.52
C LEU A 43 4.92 14.30 15.45
N VAL A 44 4.55 14.31 16.72
CA VAL A 44 5.29 15.04 17.77
C VAL A 44 5.65 14.07 18.88
N ILE A 45 6.65 14.44 19.68
CA ILE A 45 7.03 13.65 20.86
C ILE A 45 5.84 13.64 21.84
N ASP A 46 5.54 12.45 22.35
CA ASP A 46 4.56 12.27 23.41
C ASP A 46 5.24 12.67 24.74
N GLU A 47 5.11 13.94 25.11
CA GLU A 47 5.71 14.51 26.33
C GLU A 47 5.27 13.76 27.60
N GLU A 48 4.02 13.29 27.68
CA GLU A 48 3.53 12.51 28.83
C GLU A 48 4.21 11.15 28.93
N ALA A 49 4.48 10.50 27.79
CA ALA A 49 5.23 9.26 27.75
C ALA A 49 6.72 9.51 28.06
N ARG A 50 7.29 10.61 27.56
CA ARG A 50 8.68 11.01 27.80
C ARG A 50 8.94 11.24 29.28
N LEU A 51 8.02 11.91 30.00
CA LEU A 51 8.08 12.09 31.45
C LEU A 51 8.12 10.76 32.22
N LYS A 52 7.57 9.69 31.64
CA LYS A 52 7.59 8.32 32.19
C LYS A 52 8.79 7.50 31.70
N GLY A 53 9.79 8.14 31.08
CA GLY A 53 10.99 7.49 30.55
C GLY A 53 10.76 6.66 29.28
N LYS A 54 9.63 6.86 28.57
CA LYS A 54 9.29 6.11 27.35
C LYS A 54 9.42 6.99 26.11
N TRP A 55 10.16 6.52 25.10
CA TRP A 55 10.17 7.16 23.79
C TRP A 55 8.93 6.76 23.00
N LYS A 56 8.12 7.74 22.63
CA LYS A 56 6.89 7.54 21.86
C LYS A 56 6.56 8.80 21.07
N LEU A 57 6.06 8.60 19.86
CA LEU A 57 5.51 9.65 19.01
C LEU A 57 3.98 9.62 19.09
N LYS A 58 3.34 10.80 19.15
CA LYS A 58 1.90 10.98 19.03
C LYS A 58 1.54 11.67 17.71
N GLN A 59 0.45 11.25 17.09
CA GLN A 59 -0.12 11.94 15.95
C GLN A 59 -0.76 13.25 16.42
N THR A 60 -0.50 14.33 15.68
CA THR A 60 -1.10 15.65 15.94
C THR A 60 -2.49 15.81 15.32
N GLY A 61 -2.82 14.96 14.34
CA GLY A 61 -3.99 15.15 13.47
C GLY A 61 -3.71 16.00 12.23
N GLU A 62 -2.58 16.71 12.20
CA GLU A 62 -2.16 17.49 11.04
C GLU A 62 -1.39 16.65 10.02
N VAL A 63 -1.42 17.09 8.76
CA VAL A 63 -0.69 16.50 7.63
C VAL A 63 0.14 17.56 6.94
N TYR A 64 1.30 17.18 6.38
CA TYR A 64 2.18 18.12 5.67
C TYR A 64 1.67 18.47 4.28
N ARG A 65 0.92 17.56 3.63
CA ARG A 65 0.42 17.73 2.26
C ARG A 65 -1.11 17.59 2.21
N PRO A 66 -1.86 18.57 2.76
CA PRO A 66 -3.32 18.48 2.89
C PRO A 66 -4.04 18.41 1.54
N GLN A 67 -3.44 18.93 0.45
CA GLN A 67 -4.02 18.87 -0.89
C GLN A 67 -4.25 17.43 -1.39
N TYR A 68 -3.48 16.46 -0.89
CA TYR A 68 -3.63 15.05 -1.23
C TYR A 68 -4.66 14.32 -0.36
N ASP A 69 -5.21 14.97 0.66
CA ASP A 69 -6.24 14.38 1.54
C ASP A 69 -7.66 14.53 0.95
N ASN A 70 -7.86 14.03 -0.26
CA ASN A 70 -9.11 14.11 -1.00
C ASN A 70 -9.55 12.74 -1.54
N TYR A 71 -10.85 12.60 -1.84
CA TYR A 71 -11.43 11.32 -2.27
C TYR A 71 -10.89 10.80 -3.61
N GLY A 72 -10.52 11.70 -4.53
CA GLY A 72 -9.94 11.32 -5.83
C GLY A 72 -8.63 10.54 -5.68
N ASN A 73 -7.82 10.96 -4.71
CA ASN A 73 -6.53 10.35 -4.35
C ASN A 73 -6.66 9.07 -3.49
N LEU A 74 -7.87 8.63 -3.14
CA LEU A 74 -8.08 7.43 -2.34
C LEU A 74 -8.34 6.20 -3.21
N PHE A 75 -7.54 5.16 -3.00
CA PHE A 75 -7.65 3.85 -3.66
C PHE A 75 -7.94 2.75 -2.62
N PRO A 76 -8.78 1.75 -2.93
CA PRO A 76 -9.00 0.62 -2.04
C PRO A 76 -7.81 -0.34 -2.09
N ALA A 77 -7.14 -0.58 -0.96
CA ALA A 77 -5.96 -1.42 -0.88
C ALA A 77 -6.11 -2.52 0.18
N CYS A 78 -5.58 -3.72 -0.10
CA CYS A 78 -5.45 -4.75 0.93
C CYS A 78 -4.38 -4.34 1.96
N ALA A 79 -4.45 -4.88 3.17
CA ALA A 79 -3.51 -4.56 4.24
C ALA A 79 -2.03 -4.78 3.85
N PRO A 80 -1.62 -5.91 3.22
CA PRO A 80 -0.24 -6.09 2.80
C PRO A 80 0.26 -5.01 1.83
N CYS A 81 -0.52 -4.68 0.80
CA CYS A 81 -0.13 -3.66 -0.17
C CYS A 81 -0.07 -2.26 0.44
N ASN A 82 -1.05 -1.87 1.26
CA ASN A 82 -1.05 -0.56 1.91
C ASN A 82 0.14 -0.40 2.87
N LEU A 83 0.42 -1.43 3.69
CA LEU A 83 1.54 -1.40 4.62
C LEU A 83 2.88 -1.33 3.89
N PHE A 84 3.01 -2.09 2.79
CA PHE A 84 4.25 -2.09 2.01
C PHE A 84 4.43 -0.78 1.21
N LYS A 85 3.36 -0.24 0.61
CA LYS A 85 3.40 1.05 -0.10
C LYS A 85 3.85 2.18 0.81
N SER A 86 3.41 2.19 2.07
CA SER A 86 3.82 3.18 3.07
C SER A 86 3.62 4.62 2.56
N VAL A 87 4.70 5.32 2.22
CA VAL A 87 4.70 6.70 1.69
C VAL A 87 5.17 6.79 0.24
N PHE A 88 5.48 5.66 -0.40
CA PHE A 88 5.93 5.64 -1.78
C PHE A 88 4.83 6.14 -2.71
N ASP A 89 5.24 6.91 -3.73
CA ASP A 89 4.41 7.15 -4.90
C ASP A 89 4.25 5.86 -5.72
N ILE A 90 3.46 5.92 -6.79
CA ILE A 90 3.12 4.73 -7.59
C ILE A 90 4.34 4.11 -8.27
N GLU A 91 5.25 4.93 -8.79
CA GLU A 91 6.40 4.43 -9.55
C GLU A 91 7.48 3.88 -8.61
N GLU A 92 7.73 4.55 -7.49
CA GLU A 92 8.59 4.00 -6.45
C GLU A 92 8.00 2.71 -5.88
N PHE A 93 6.69 2.66 -5.64
CA PHE A 93 6.04 1.43 -5.18
C PHE A 93 6.18 0.28 -6.20
N ARG A 94 6.05 0.56 -7.50
CA ARG A 94 6.27 -0.40 -8.59
C ARG A 94 7.70 -0.94 -8.56
N ASN A 95 8.68 -0.05 -8.43
CA ASN A 95 10.10 -0.42 -8.33
C ASN A 95 10.35 -1.29 -7.09
N GLN A 96 9.81 -0.89 -5.93
CA GLN A 96 9.96 -1.64 -4.69
C GLN A 96 9.37 -3.05 -4.77
N ILE A 97 8.27 -3.24 -5.49
CA ILE A 97 7.69 -4.58 -5.75
C ILE A 97 8.59 -5.38 -6.71
N ALA A 98 9.03 -4.79 -7.82
CA ALA A 98 9.85 -5.46 -8.83
C ALA A 98 11.16 -6.03 -8.23
N MET A 99 11.73 -5.33 -7.23
CA MET A 99 12.95 -5.76 -6.56
C MET A 99 12.77 -6.91 -5.55
N GLN A 100 11.54 -7.31 -5.21
CA GLN A 100 11.30 -8.24 -4.10
C GLN A 100 11.93 -9.62 -4.32
N ALA A 101 11.80 -10.18 -5.53
CA ALA A 101 12.38 -11.49 -5.85
C ALA A 101 13.92 -11.44 -5.74
N GLY A 102 14.56 -10.40 -6.27
CA GLY A 102 16.01 -10.22 -6.16
C GLY A 102 16.48 -10.04 -4.70
N ARG A 103 15.71 -9.34 -3.87
CA ARG A 103 16.00 -9.21 -2.41
C ARG A 103 15.90 -10.56 -1.70
N ALA A 104 14.88 -11.36 -2.01
CA ALA A 104 14.71 -12.69 -1.46
C ALA A 104 15.87 -13.61 -1.87
N LEU A 105 16.25 -13.59 -3.15
CA LEU A 105 17.38 -14.36 -3.67
C LEU A 105 18.70 -13.98 -2.98
N LYS A 106 18.95 -12.69 -2.76
CA LYS A 106 20.15 -12.20 -2.09
C LYS A 106 20.23 -12.60 -0.61
N THR A 107 19.10 -12.62 0.10
CA THR A 107 19.11 -12.72 1.57
C THR A 107 18.68 -14.08 2.13
N SER A 108 17.85 -14.85 1.42
CA SER A 108 17.29 -16.11 1.91
C SER A 108 18.01 -17.34 1.35
N VAL A 109 18.63 -18.13 2.24
CA VAL A 109 19.22 -19.44 1.87
C VAL A 109 18.13 -20.38 1.35
N ASN A 110 16.96 -20.40 1.99
CA ASN A 110 15.84 -21.27 1.58
C ASN A 110 15.36 -20.93 0.16
N PHE A 111 15.29 -19.65 -0.19
CA PHE A 111 14.87 -19.22 -1.52
C PHE A 111 15.89 -19.65 -2.60
N ARG A 112 17.19 -19.45 -2.35
CA ARG A 112 18.27 -19.92 -3.24
C ARG A 112 18.29 -21.44 -3.40
N THR A 113 18.08 -22.18 -2.32
CA THR A 113 18.00 -23.64 -2.39
C THR A 113 16.80 -24.06 -3.22
N ALA A 114 15.62 -23.50 -2.97
CA ALA A 114 14.43 -23.78 -3.77
C ALA A 114 14.63 -23.48 -5.26
N GLU A 115 15.27 -22.37 -5.61
CA GLU A 115 15.61 -22.02 -7.00
C GLU A 115 16.56 -23.04 -7.63
N ARG A 116 17.63 -23.44 -6.93
CA ARG A 116 18.61 -24.43 -7.42
C ARG A 116 17.96 -25.79 -7.75
N PHE A 117 16.95 -26.18 -6.99
CA PHE A 117 16.19 -27.40 -7.21
C PHE A 117 14.96 -27.22 -8.13
N GLY A 118 14.77 -26.03 -8.71
CA GLY A 118 13.66 -25.74 -9.62
C GLY A 118 12.28 -25.68 -8.96
N LEU A 119 12.21 -25.50 -7.64
CA LEU A 119 10.94 -25.37 -6.89
C LEU A 119 10.35 -23.95 -6.98
N VAL A 120 11.18 -22.96 -7.33
CA VAL A 120 10.78 -21.58 -7.60
C VAL A 120 11.56 -21.05 -8.80
N GLU A 121 10.96 -20.12 -9.54
CA GLU A 121 11.59 -19.41 -10.66
C GLU A 121 11.39 -17.89 -10.47
N VAL A 122 12.44 -17.11 -10.73
CA VAL A 122 12.35 -15.64 -10.73
C VAL A 122 11.85 -15.18 -12.09
N ILE A 123 10.66 -14.59 -12.12
CA ILE A 123 10.06 -14.05 -13.35
C ILE A 123 10.30 -12.55 -13.40
N GLU A 124 11.12 -12.10 -14.35
CA GLU A 124 11.29 -10.69 -14.67
C GLU A 124 10.18 -10.23 -15.61
N LYS A 125 9.16 -9.59 -15.05
CA LYS A 125 8.09 -8.96 -15.82
C LYS A 125 7.74 -7.60 -15.23
N PRO A 126 7.27 -6.64 -16.05
CA PRO A 126 6.76 -5.39 -15.56
C PRO A 126 5.65 -5.62 -14.52
N VAL A 127 5.76 -4.94 -13.38
CA VAL A 127 4.69 -4.90 -12.39
C VAL A 127 3.61 -3.99 -12.96
N VAL A 128 2.41 -4.53 -13.18
CA VAL A 128 1.23 -3.79 -13.63
C VAL A 128 0.17 -3.88 -12.54
N PHE A 129 -0.29 -2.73 -12.06
CA PHE A 129 -1.28 -2.65 -10.99
C PHE A 129 -2.68 -2.97 -11.51
N TRP A 130 -3.55 -3.44 -10.62
CA TRP A 130 -4.92 -3.77 -10.97
C TRP A 130 -5.73 -2.55 -11.45
N PHE A 131 -5.54 -1.38 -10.84
CA PHE A 131 -6.27 -0.17 -11.23
C PHE A 131 -5.97 0.23 -12.69
N GLU A 132 -4.74 0.03 -13.16
CA GLU A 132 -4.32 0.30 -14.54
C GLU A 132 -5.09 -0.61 -15.51
N LYS A 133 -5.06 -1.91 -15.25
CA LYS A 133 -5.79 -2.92 -16.05
C LYS A 133 -7.30 -2.67 -16.07
N TYR A 134 -7.86 -2.31 -14.91
CA TYR A 134 -9.29 -2.06 -14.77
C TYR A 134 -9.72 -0.83 -15.60
N GLN A 135 -8.89 0.21 -15.62
CA GLN A 135 -9.15 1.43 -16.40
C GLN A 135 -9.01 1.17 -17.90
N GLU A 136 -7.97 0.46 -18.34
CA GLU A 136 -7.80 0.07 -19.74
C GLU A 136 -9.00 -0.73 -20.28
N GLY A 137 -9.48 -1.71 -19.50
CA GLY A 137 -10.65 -2.51 -19.87
C GLY A 137 -11.98 -1.77 -19.79
N ALA A 138 -12.07 -0.66 -19.05
CA ALA A 138 -13.26 0.19 -19.01
C ALA A 138 -13.30 1.22 -20.15
N SER A 139 -12.17 1.49 -20.80
CA SER A 139 -12.03 2.36 -21.97
C SER A 139 -12.15 1.64 -23.32
N ALA A 140 -12.29 0.31 -23.30
CA ALA A 140 -12.53 -0.55 -24.47
C ALA A 140 -14.03 -0.84 -24.64
#